data_AF-A0A1Z8VXJ8-F1
#
_entry.id   AF-A0A1Z8VXJ8-F1
#
_cell.length_a   1.000
_cell.length_b   1.000
_cell.length_c   1.000
_cell.angle_alpha   90.00
_cell.angle_beta   90.00
_cell.angle_gamma   90.00
#
_symmetry.space_group_name_H-M   'P 1'
#
loop_
_entity.id
_entity.type
_entity.pdbx_description
1 polymer ?
#
loop_
_entity_poly.entity_id
_entity_poly.type
_entity_poly.pdbx_seq_one_letter_code
_entity_poly.pdbx_strand_id
1 'polypeptide(L)'
;MSAVASIAESLAKHKETLVSNYENAKKELEDFNKSLELRYGESAKNLLQKDGKDFGTATLIENNYKVKIEMRKKVDWDQIGLRLFLGSISPEEASHYAKVSVTVPEAKFANAVPEVQEKLKEFRTVSLQGMKVTFEEVV
;
A
#
# COMPACT_ATOMS: atom_id res chain seq x y z
N MET A 1 22.96 29.43 -23.45
CA MET A 1 22.55 28.01 -23.53
C MET A 1 23.36 27.05 -22.64
N SER A 2 24.61 27.36 -22.25
CA SER A 2 25.46 26.44 -21.45
C SER A 2 25.11 26.31 -19.94
N ALA A 3 24.62 27.37 -19.28
CA ALA A 3 24.37 27.32 -17.83
C ALA A 3 23.10 26.56 -17.42
N VAL A 4 22.04 26.62 -18.23
CA VAL A 4 20.76 25.94 -17.95
C VAL A 4 20.88 24.42 -18.13
N ALA A 5 21.66 23.97 -19.11
CA ALA A 5 21.94 22.54 -19.32
C ALA A 5 22.68 21.93 -18.11
N SER A 6 23.67 22.64 -17.55
CA SER A 6 24.42 22.19 -16.37
C SER A 6 23.55 22.07 -15.10
N ILE A 7 22.57 22.96 -14.92
CA ILE A 7 21.63 22.89 -13.78
C ILE A 7 20.69 21.69 -13.93
N ALA A 8 20.13 21.46 -15.12
CA ALA A 8 19.24 20.33 -15.36
C ALA A 8 19.93 18.98 -15.12
N GLU A 9 21.17 18.83 -15.59
CA GLU A 9 21.99 17.62 -15.37
C GLU A 9 22.29 17.39 -13.88
N SER A 10 22.67 18.45 -13.16
CA SER A 10 22.92 18.38 -11.71
C SER A 10 21.65 17.99 -10.93
N LEU A 11 20.49 18.57 -11.28
CA LEU A 11 19.21 18.23 -10.67
C LEU A 11 18.79 16.79 -10.97
N ALA A 12 18.99 16.32 -12.21
CA ALA A 12 18.71 14.94 -12.59
C ALA A 12 19.55 13.95 -11.76
N LYS A 13 20.87 14.18 -11.67
CA LYS A 13 21.80 13.34 -10.89
C LYS A 13 21.46 13.34 -9.40
N HIS A 14 21.11 14.50 -8.85
CA HIS A 14 20.72 14.60 -7.44
C HIS A 14 19.42 13.84 -7.16
N LYS A 15 18.42 13.97 -8.04
CA LYS A 15 17.15 13.22 -7.93
C LYS A 15 17.39 11.72 -8.01
N GLU A 16 18.20 11.25 -8.94
CA GLU A 16 18.55 9.83 -9.06
C GLU A 16 19.23 9.30 -7.80
N THR A 17 20.17 10.06 -7.24
CA THR A 17 20.86 9.71 -5.99
C THR A 17 19.88 9.59 -4.83
N LEU A 18 18.97 10.55 -4.68
CA LEU A 18 17.94 10.52 -3.62
C LEU A 18 17.01 9.31 -3.77
N VAL A 19 16.56 9.00 -4.98
CA VAL A 19 15.71 7.84 -5.27
C VAL A 19 16.45 6.54 -4.94
N SER A 20 17.70 6.40 -5.39
CA SER A 20 18.52 5.22 -5.11
C SER A 20 18.73 5.01 -3.61
N ASN A 21 19.09 6.07 -2.88
CA ASN A 21 19.28 6.00 -1.43
C ASN A 21 18.00 5.62 -0.70
N TYR A 22 16.86 6.18 -1.12
CA TYR A 22 15.55 5.85 -0.53
C TYR A 22 15.18 4.39 -0.74
N GLU A 23 15.32 3.86 -1.97
CA GLU A 23 15.01 2.47 -2.26
C GLU A 23 15.94 1.50 -1.52
N ASN A 24 17.23 1.83 -1.40
CA ASN A 24 18.19 1.02 -0.64
C ASN A 24 17.83 0.99 0.86
N ALA A 25 17.62 2.16 1.47
CA ALA A 25 17.25 2.24 2.88
C ALA A 25 15.91 1.54 3.17
N LYS A 26 14.94 1.66 2.26
CA LYS A 26 13.66 0.95 2.35
C LYS A 26 13.87 -0.56 2.34
N LYS A 27 14.66 -1.07 1.40
CA LYS A 27 14.96 -2.49 1.29
C LYS A 27 15.71 -3.02 2.51
N GLU A 28 16.72 -2.31 2.99
CA GLU A 28 17.46 -2.66 4.20
C GLU A 28 16.53 -2.73 5.42
N LEU A 29 15.61 -1.76 5.56
CA LEU A 29 14.61 -1.78 6.62
C LEU A 29 13.65 -2.96 6.51
N GLU A 30 13.18 -3.28 5.30
CA GLU A 30 12.33 -4.46 5.05
C GLU A 30 13.04 -5.77 5.44
N ASP A 31 14.30 -5.94 5.04
CA ASP A 31 15.08 -7.14 5.35
C ASP A 31 15.43 -7.21 6.85
N PHE A 32 15.73 -6.09 7.48
CA PHE A 32 15.92 -6.02 8.93
C PHE A 32 14.64 -6.39 9.68
N ASN A 33 13.47 -5.87 9.28
CA ASN A 33 12.19 -6.24 9.89
C ASN A 33 11.91 -7.74 9.77
N LYS A 34 12.17 -8.37 8.62
CA LYS A 34 12.06 -9.84 8.47
C LYS A 34 12.98 -10.58 9.46
N SER A 35 14.20 -10.07 9.68
CA SER A 35 15.13 -10.67 10.65
C SER A 35 14.60 -10.57 12.10
N LEU A 36 13.93 -9.47 12.44
CA LEU A 36 13.27 -9.30 13.74
C LEU A 36 12.07 -10.24 13.91
N GLU A 37 11.27 -10.43 12.85
CA GLU A 37 10.17 -11.41 12.84
C GLU A 37 10.68 -12.83 13.06
N LEU A 38 11.77 -13.22 12.40
CA LEU A 38 12.40 -14.52 12.60
C LEU A 38 12.94 -14.69 14.03
N ARG A 39 13.56 -13.65 14.60
CA ARG A 39 14.13 -13.68 15.96
C ARG A 39 13.06 -13.77 17.05
N TYR A 40 12.02 -12.95 16.96
CA TYR A 40 11.06 -12.77 18.06
C TYR A 40 9.70 -13.43 17.83
N GLY A 41 9.38 -13.86 16.61
CA GLY A 41 8.06 -14.35 16.24
C GLY A 41 7.64 -15.58 17.03
N GLU A 42 8.52 -16.58 17.16
CA GLU A 42 8.20 -17.79 17.93
C GLU A 42 8.06 -17.50 19.43
N SER A 43 8.97 -16.70 19.99
CA SER A 43 8.90 -16.29 21.40
C SER A 43 7.61 -15.52 21.71
N ALA A 44 7.20 -14.61 20.82
CA ALA A 44 5.95 -13.86 20.95
C ALA A 44 4.72 -14.78 20.88
N LYS A 45 4.68 -15.74 19.94
CA LYS A 45 3.62 -16.74 19.85
C LYS A 45 3.51 -17.56 21.12
N ASN A 46 4.63 -18.07 21.63
CA ASN A 46 4.66 -18.89 22.84
C ASN A 46 4.18 -18.09 24.07
N LEU A 47 4.53 -16.81 24.18
CA LEU A 47 4.04 -15.94 25.26
C LEU A 47 2.53 -15.71 25.16
N LEU A 48 2.00 -15.42 23.97
CA LEU A 48 0.57 -15.24 23.77
C LEU A 48 -0.21 -16.53 24.05
N GLN A 49 0.29 -17.69 23.60
CA GLN A 49 -0.34 -18.98 23.84
C GLN A 49 -0.42 -19.35 25.32
N LYS A 50 0.61 -19.00 26.12
CA LYS A 50 0.57 -19.16 27.58
C LYS A 50 -0.54 -18.34 28.24
N ASP A 51 -0.88 -17.20 27.63
CA ASP A 51 -2.00 -16.34 28.05
C ASP A 51 -3.34 -16.76 27.42
N GLY A 52 -3.38 -17.87 26.67
CA GLY A 52 -4.57 -18.33 25.95
C GLY A 52 -4.97 -17.44 24.76
N LYS A 53 -4.00 -16.74 24.14
CA LYS A 53 -4.22 -15.81 23.02
C LYS A 53 -3.46 -16.26 21.77
N ASP A 54 -4.04 -16.02 20.60
CA ASP A 54 -3.39 -16.23 19.30
C ASP A 54 -2.82 -14.94 18.70
N PHE A 55 -3.31 -13.78 19.15
CA PHE A 55 -2.95 -12.46 18.69
C PHE A 55 -2.94 -11.47 19.87
N GLY A 56 -2.26 -10.33 19.69
CA GLY A 56 -2.12 -9.30 20.71
C GLY A 56 -0.68 -8.87 20.89
N THR A 57 -0.39 -8.25 22.03
CA THR A 57 0.97 -7.79 22.35
C THR A 57 1.67 -8.79 23.27
N ALA A 58 2.82 -9.31 22.85
CA ALA A 58 3.77 -10.01 23.70
C ALA A 58 4.85 -9.02 24.17
N THR A 59 5.33 -9.19 25.39
CA THR A 59 6.45 -8.40 25.92
C THR A 59 7.47 -9.35 26.53
N LEU A 60 8.73 -9.18 26.14
CA LEU A 60 9.86 -9.89 26.74
C LEU A 60 10.96 -8.89 27.13
N ILE A 61 11.75 -9.25 28.12
CA ILE A 61 12.93 -8.49 28.54
C ILE A 61 14.15 -9.23 28.04
N GLU A 62 15.01 -8.54 27.30
CA GLU A 62 16.29 -9.06 26.84
C GLU A 62 17.38 -8.05 27.22
N ASN A 63 18.29 -8.47 28.11
CA ASN A 63 19.26 -7.58 28.75
C ASN A 63 18.57 -6.33 29.36
N ASN A 64 18.95 -5.14 28.90
CA ASN A 64 18.40 -3.86 29.35
C ASN A 64 17.26 -3.35 28.45
N TYR A 65 16.74 -4.18 27.55
CA TYR A 65 15.69 -3.80 26.60
C TYR A 65 14.37 -4.51 26.89
N LYS A 66 13.29 -3.73 26.86
CA LYS A 66 11.92 -4.24 26.81
C LYS A 66 11.52 -4.36 25.34
N VAL A 67 11.42 -5.59 24.85
CA VAL A 67 10.99 -5.88 23.48
C VAL A 67 9.47 -6.09 23.48
N LYS A 68 8.76 -5.20 22.77
CA LYS A 68 7.31 -5.27 22.59
C LYS A 68 7.02 -5.78 21.18
N ILE A 69 6.37 -6.93 21.07
CA ILE A 69 6.01 -7.54 19.80
C ILE A 69 4.49 -7.51 19.65
N GLU A 70 4.01 -6.86 18.60
CA GLU A 70 2.59 -6.80 18.28
C GLU A 70 2.26 -7.87 17.23
N MET A 71 1.63 -8.96 17.66
CA MET A 71 1.07 -9.96 16.76
C MET A 71 -0.34 -9.58 16.34
N ARG A 72 -0.45 -9.01 15.14
CA ARG A 72 -1.72 -8.56 14.59
C ARG A 72 -2.56 -9.74 14.12
N LYS A 73 -3.86 -9.67 14.40
CA LYS A 73 -4.85 -10.56 13.80
C LYS A 73 -4.95 -10.24 12.31
N LYS A 74 -4.78 -11.25 11.46
CA LYS A 74 -5.12 -11.16 10.04
C LYS A 74 -6.53 -11.72 9.84
N VAL A 75 -7.38 -10.97 9.14
CA VAL A 75 -8.71 -11.43 8.72
C VAL A 75 -8.73 -11.39 7.20
N ASP A 76 -8.85 -12.57 6.59
CA ASP A 76 -9.05 -12.72 5.16
C ASP A 76 -10.55 -12.96 4.91
N TRP A 77 -11.12 -12.25 3.94
CA TRP A 77 -12.53 -12.36 3.57
C TRP A 77 -12.68 -12.96 2.18
N ASP A 78 -13.58 -13.92 2.02
CA ASP A 78 -13.99 -14.41 0.71
C ASP A 78 -14.74 -13.32 -0.06
N GLN A 79 -14.04 -12.67 -0.98
CA GLN A 79 -14.58 -11.56 -1.77
C GLN A 79 -15.72 -12.01 -2.70
N ILE A 80 -15.71 -13.26 -3.16
CA ILE A 80 -16.77 -13.77 -4.04
C ILE A 80 -18.04 -13.96 -3.22
N GLY A 81 -17.93 -14.67 -2.09
CA GLY A 81 -19.03 -14.85 -1.14
C GLY A 81 -19.60 -13.52 -0.64
N LEU A 82 -18.75 -12.56 -0.26
CA LEU A 82 -19.19 -11.23 0.16
C LEU A 82 -19.97 -10.51 -0.93
N ARG A 83 -19.49 -10.51 -2.18
CA ARG A 83 -20.19 -9.85 -3.28
C ARG A 83 -21.55 -10.49 -3.57
N LEU A 84 -21.65 -11.81 -3.50
CA LEU A 84 -22.91 -12.53 -3.69
C LEU A 84 -23.91 -12.22 -2.57
N PHE A 85 -23.47 -12.29 -1.32
CA PHE A 85 -24.31 -11.98 -0.17
C PHE A 85 -24.78 -10.52 -0.18
N LEU A 86 -23.86 -9.56 -0.31
CA LEU A 86 -24.20 -8.13 -0.33
C LEU A 86 -25.09 -7.76 -1.52
N GLY A 87 -24.97 -8.49 -2.65
CA GLY A 87 -25.86 -8.33 -3.80
C GLY A 87 -27.24 -8.97 -3.65
N SER A 88 -27.42 -9.87 -2.68
CA SER A 88 -28.71 -10.52 -2.39
C SER A 88 -29.61 -9.73 -1.45
N ILE A 89 -29.05 -8.73 -0.74
CA ILE A 89 -29.77 -7.85 0.19
C ILE A 89 -29.97 -6.46 -0.42
N SER A 90 -30.80 -5.63 0.23
CA SER A 90 -31.02 -4.26 -0.25
C SER A 90 -29.74 -3.41 -0.14
N PRO A 91 -29.52 -2.41 -1.02
CA PRO A 91 -28.35 -1.53 -0.94
C PRO A 91 -28.23 -0.79 0.41
N GLU A 92 -29.36 -0.40 1.00
CA GLU A 92 -29.41 0.24 2.32
C GLU A 92 -28.90 -0.72 3.40
N GLU A 93 -29.43 -1.94 3.42
CA GLU A 93 -28.99 -2.97 4.37
C GLU A 93 -27.51 -3.34 4.19
N ALA A 94 -27.05 -3.50 2.94
CA ALA A 94 -25.64 -3.76 2.63
C ALA A 94 -24.71 -2.66 3.16
N SER A 95 -25.16 -1.39 3.13
CA SER A 95 -24.36 -0.25 3.58
C SER A 95 -24.07 -0.24 5.08
N HIS A 96 -24.90 -0.92 5.88
CA HIS A 96 -24.64 -1.08 7.33
C HIS A 96 -23.47 -2.02 7.63
N TYR A 97 -23.16 -2.95 6.72
CA TYR A 97 -22.15 -3.99 6.94
C TYR A 97 -20.88 -3.77 6.12
N ALA A 98 -20.96 -3.07 4.99
CA ALA A 98 -19.84 -2.91 4.08
C ALA A 98 -19.80 -1.54 3.42
N LYS A 99 -18.58 -1.02 3.26
CA LYS A 99 -18.31 0.07 2.33
C LYS A 99 -18.05 -0.52 0.95
N VAL A 100 -19.04 -0.42 0.06
CA VAL A 100 -18.89 -0.85 -1.34
C VAL A 100 -18.35 0.31 -2.16
N SER A 101 -17.14 0.16 -2.70
CA SER A 101 -16.55 1.09 -3.65
C SER A 101 -16.48 0.45 -5.03
N VAL A 102 -17.10 1.07 -6.03
CA VAL A 102 -16.94 0.68 -7.43
C VAL A 102 -15.88 1.59 -8.04
N THR A 103 -14.78 1.00 -8.49
CA THR A 103 -13.69 1.71 -9.16
C THR A 103 -13.63 1.26 -10.61
N VAL A 104 -13.55 2.22 -11.53
CA VAL A 104 -13.27 1.94 -12.94
C VAL A 104 -11.80 2.25 -13.21
N PRO A 105 -10.95 1.25 -13.48
CA PRO A 105 -9.57 1.50 -13.89
C PRO A 105 -9.54 2.35 -15.16
N GLU A 106 -8.66 3.36 -15.22
CA GLU A 106 -8.57 4.26 -16.37
C GLU A 106 -8.35 3.51 -17.68
N ALA A 107 -7.52 2.46 -17.66
CA ALA A 107 -7.31 1.60 -18.82
C ALA A 107 -8.59 0.88 -19.28
N LYS A 108 -9.51 0.52 -18.37
CA LYS A 108 -10.80 -0.09 -18.73
C LYS A 108 -11.77 0.94 -19.28
N PHE A 109 -11.74 2.17 -18.77
CA PHE A 109 -12.51 3.29 -19.32
C PHE A 109 -12.05 3.66 -20.74
N ALA A 110 -10.74 3.77 -20.98
CA ALA A 110 -10.17 4.14 -22.28
C ALA A 110 -10.44 3.10 -23.37
N ASN A 111 -10.49 1.81 -23.01
CA ASN A 111 -10.75 0.69 -23.92
C ASN A 111 -12.23 0.27 -23.96
N ALA A 112 -13.14 0.99 -23.30
CA ALA A 112 -14.56 0.67 -23.33
C ALA A 112 -15.14 0.97 -24.72
N VAL A 113 -16.21 0.25 -25.07
CA VAL A 113 -17.00 0.59 -26.27
C VAL A 113 -17.59 2.01 -26.12
N PRO A 114 -17.78 2.76 -27.22
CA PRO A 114 -18.17 4.17 -27.15
C PRO A 114 -19.39 4.45 -26.27
N GLU A 115 -20.45 3.63 -26.37
CA GLU A 115 -21.66 3.80 -25.57
C GLU A 115 -21.40 3.71 -24.05
N VAL A 116 -20.58 2.74 -23.63
CA VAL A 116 -20.24 2.55 -22.22
C VAL A 116 -19.32 3.68 -21.75
N GLN A 117 -18.38 4.09 -22.60
CA GLN A 117 -17.48 5.19 -22.29
C GLN A 117 -18.25 6.50 -22.06
N GLU A 118 -19.23 6.82 -22.92
CA GLU A 118 -20.06 8.02 -22.74
C GLU A 118 -20.83 8.00 -21.41
N LYS A 119 -21.48 6.89 -21.06
CA LYS A 119 -22.18 6.75 -19.77
C LYS A 119 -21.24 6.90 -18.57
N LEU A 120 -20.04 6.34 -18.66
CA LEU A 120 -19.04 6.47 -17.59
C LEU A 120 -18.52 7.90 -17.41
N LYS A 121 -18.53 8.73 -18.47
CA LYS A 121 -18.10 10.14 -18.38
C LYS A 121 -19.00 10.95 -17.44
N GLU A 122 -20.29 10.64 -17.36
CA GLU A 122 -21.25 11.33 -16.49
C GLU A 122 -20.87 11.23 -15.00
N PHE A 123 -20.18 10.17 -14.61
CA PHE A 123 -19.79 9.89 -13.22
C PHE A 123 -18.30 10.16 -12.95
N ARG A 124 -17.58 10.72 -13.92
CA ARG A 124 -16.13 10.95 -13.84
C ARG A 124 -15.82 12.42 -13.59
N THR A 125 -14.88 12.69 -12.70
CA THR A 125 -14.24 14.01 -12.55
C THR A 125 -12.74 13.87 -12.75
N VAL A 126 -12.15 14.74 -13.57
CA VAL A 126 -10.70 14.78 -13.81
C VAL A 126 -10.16 16.08 -13.24
N SER A 127 -9.25 15.97 -12.28
CA SER A 127 -8.54 17.08 -11.66
C SER A 127 -7.03 16.86 -11.74
N LEU A 128 -6.26 17.94 -11.76
CA LEU A 128 -4.80 17.87 -11.71
C LEU A 128 -4.35 17.25 -10.37
N GLN A 129 -3.65 16.12 -10.42
CA GLN A 129 -3.15 15.39 -9.23
C GLN A 129 -1.67 15.70 -8.93
N GLY A 130 -1.13 16.80 -9.46
CA GLY A 130 0.26 17.22 -9.30
C GLY A 130 1.07 17.19 -10.58
N MET A 131 2.34 17.58 -10.47
CA MET A 131 3.28 17.67 -11.58
C MET A 131 4.45 16.71 -11.34
N LYS A 132 4.76 15.86 -12.31
CA LYS A 132 5.99 15.06 -12.33
C LYS A 132 6.96 15.69 -13.31
N VAL A 133 8.11 16.13 -12.82
CA VAL A 133 9.22 16.58 -13.67
C VAL A 133 10.12 15.38 -13.98
N THR A 134 10.27 15.08 -15.26
CA THR A 134 11.22 14.10 -15.79
C THR A 134 12.29 14.86 -16.57
N PHE A 135 13.55 14.46 -16.43
CA PHE A 135 14.67 15.01 -17.19
C PHE A 135 15.06 13.95 -18.23
N GLU A 136 15.09 14.34 -19.51
CA GLU A 136 15.49 13.48 -20.63
C GLU A 136 16.61 14.18 -21.40
N GLU A 137 17.62 13.41 -21.84
CA GLU A 137 18.74 13.95 -22.63
C GLU A 137 18.27 14.13 -24.09
N VAL A 138 18.53 15.31 -24.66
CA VAL A 138 18.27 15.57 -26.08
C VAL A 138 19.52 15.18 -26.85
N VAL A 139 19.47 14.04 -27.55
CA VAL A 139 20.52 13.57 -28.47
C VAL A 139 20.66 14.51 -29.67
#